data_AF-A0A3S0PNR5-F1
#
_entry.id   AF-A0A3S0PNR5-F1
#
_cell.length_a   1.000
_cell.length_b   1.000
_cell.length_c   1.000
_cell.angle_alpha   90.00
_cell.angle_beta   90.00
_cell.angle_gamma   90.00
#
_symmetry.space_group_name_H-M   'P 1'
#
loop_
_entity.id
_entity.type
_entity.pdbx_description
1 polymer ?
#
loop_
_entity_poly.entity_id
_entity_poly.type
_entity_poly.pdbx_seq_one_letter_code
_entity_poly.pdbx_strand_id
1 'polypeptide(L)'
;MIDRNLQPVEWAAFMYELGDALEHLENLIKDIEQTPDYDEDAFRIDLGHVYAHLNRAWRRSAKAVADDDWELASQFPDDLSPIG
;
A
#
# COMPACT_ATOMS: atom_id res chain seq x y z
N MET A 1 -4.26 -15.27 -6.20
CA MET A 1 -5.15 -14.19 -5.72
C MET A 1 -5.93 -14.73 -4.53
N ILE A 2 -6.02 -13.95 -3.45
CA ILE A 2 -6.68 -14.36 -2.21
C ILE A 2 -8.17 -14.56 -2.48
N ASP A 3 -8.72 -15.68 -1.99
CA ASP A 3 -10.15 -15.97 -2.07
C ASP A 3 -10.84 -15.65 -0.75
N ARG A 4 -11.89 -14.83 -0.79
CA ARG A 4 -12.64 -14.38 0.39
C ARG A 4 -13.27 -15.52 1.19
N ASN A 5 -13.73 -16.58 0.52
CA ASN A 5 -14.46 -17.68 1.15
C ASN A 5 -13.50 -18.76 1.68
N LEU A 6 -12.36 -18.95 1.01
CA LEU A 6 -11.35 -19.94 1.40
C LEU A 6 -10.33 -19.38 2.40
N GLN A 7 -10.06 -18.06 2.36
CA GLN A 7 -9.01 -17.40 3.14
C GLN A 7 -9.53 -16.06 3.74
N PRO A 8 -10.57 -16.09 4.60
CA PRO A 8 -11.24 -14.87 5.06
C PRO A 8 -10.35 -13.92 5.87
N VAL A 9 -9.37 -14.45 6.63
CA VAL A 9 -8.43 -13.63 7.41
C VAL A 9 -7.46 -12.89 6.50
N GLU A 10 -6.83 -13.59 5.56
CA GLU A 10 -5.94 -12.98 4.57
C GLU A 10 -6.70 -11.98 3.69
N TRP A 11 -7.95 -12.28 3.36
CA TRP A 11 -8.81 -11.35 2.63
C TRP A 11 -9.05 -10.07 3.41
N ALA A 12 -9.34 -10.17 4.71
CA ALA A 12 -9.53 -9.00 5.56
C ALA A 12 -8.25 -8.15 5.64
N ALA A 13 -7.09 -8.78 5.86
CA ALA A 13 -5.80 -8.09 5.88
C ALA A 13 -5.47 -7.43 4.53
N PHE A 14 -5.71 -8.12 3.42
CA PHE A 14 -5.54 -7.57 2.07
C PHE A 14 -6.43 -6.35 1.84
N MET A 15 -7.72 -6.44 2.18
CA MET A 15 -8.64 -5.31 2.04
C MET A 15 -8.32 -4.15 2.99
N TYR A 16 -7.78 -4.45 4.17
CA TYR A 16 -7.31 -3.45 5.12
C TYR A 16 -6.16 -2.62 4.53
N GLU A 17 -5.15 -3.27 3.96
CA GLU A 17 -4.04 -2.56 3.29
C GLU A 17 -4.52 -1.70 2.13
N LEU A 18 -5.47 -2.18 1.32
CA LEU A 18 -6.06 -1.36 0.25
C LEU A 18 -6.88 -0.18 0.78
N GLY A 19 -7.57 -0.35 1.90
CA GLY A 19 -8.32 0.71 2.57
C GLY A 19 -7.42 1.82 3.09
N ASP A 20 -6.36 1.46 3.82
CA ASP A 20 -5.38 2.43 4.32
C ASP A 20 -4.64 3.13 3.17
N ALA A 21 -4.31 2.42 2.08
CA ALA A 21 -3.73 3.03 0.88
C ALA A 21 -4.65 4.11 0.28
N LEU A 22 -5.96 3.85 0.22
CA LEU A 22 -6.96 4.81 -0.26
C LEU A 22 -7.01 6.03 0.67
N GLU A 23 -7.09 5.83 1.99
CA GLU A 23 -7.14 6.92 2.96
C GLU A 23 -5.88 7.81 2.85
N HIS A 24 -4.69 7.21 2.79
CA HIS A 24 -3.45 7.96 2.61
C HIS A 24 -3.41 8.74 1.29
N LEU A 25 -3.93 8.16 0.20
CA LEU A 25 -4.01 8.85 -1.09
C LEU A 25 -4.99 10.02 -1.06
N GLU A 26 -6.15 9.85 -0.43
CA GLU A 26 -7.13 10.93 -0.26
C GLU A 26 -6.55 12.09 0.56
N ASN A 27 -5.83 11.78 1.64
CA ASN A 27 -5.16 12.79 2.47
C ASN A 27 -4.03 13.50 1.71
N LEU A 28 -3.19 12.76 0.98
CA LEU A 28 -2.15 13.34 0.12
C LEU A 28 -2.71 14.35 -0.89
N ILE A 29 -3.77 13.97 -1.61
CA ILE A 29 -4.41 14.86 -2.59
C ILE A 29 -4.94 16.11 -1.90
N LYS A 30 -5.63 15.92 -0.77
CA LYS A 30 -6.20 17.02 0.01
C LYS A 30 -5.11 17.99 0.50
N ASP A 31 -3.99 17.48 0.99
CA ASP A 31 -2.90 18.30 1.54
C ASP A 31 -2.20 19.10 0.44
N ILE A 32 -1.99 18.51 -0.75
CA ILE A 32 -1.50 19.21 -1.95
C ILE A 32 -2.45 20.35 -2.35
N GLU A 33 -3.77 20.09 -2.35
CA GLU A 33 -4.76 21.09 -2.77
C GLU A 33 -4.93 22.24 -1.75
N GLN A 34 -4.73 21.95 -0.46
CA GLN A 34 -5.06 22.89 0.63
C GLN A 34 -3.85 23.61 1.20
N THR A 35 -2.63 23.16 0.90
CA THR A 35 -1.39 23.73 1.44
C THR A 35 -0.58 24.41 0.34
N PRO A 36 -0.59 25.76 0.26
CA PRO A 36 0.10 26.50 -0.81
C PRO A 36 1.61 26.22 -0.93
N ASP A 37 2.23 25.85 0.19
CA ASP A 37 3.67 25.58 0.30
C ASP A 37 3.93 24.08 0.59
N TYR A 38 3.06 23.18 0.10
CA TYR A 38 3.30 21.73 0.22
C TYR A 38 4.60 21.36 -0.49
N ASP A 39 5.54 20.77 0.25
CA ASP A 39 6.90 20.54 -0.22
C ASP A 39 7.14 19.11 -0.74
N GLU A 40 8.27 18.93 -1.43
CA GLU A 40 8.66 17.66 -2.02
C GLU A 40 8.95 16.58 -0.97
N ASP A 41 9.43 16.96 0.21
CA ASP A 41 9.76 16.01 1.26
C ASP A 41 8.48 15.42 1.87
N ALA A 42 7.46 16.26 2.12
CA ALA A 42 6.12 15.84 2.51
C ALA A 42 5.50 14.94 1.45
N PHE A 43 5.56 15.34 0.17
CA PHE A 43 5.07 14.53 -0.95
C PHE A 43 5.67 13.12 -0.96
N ARG A 44 7.00 13.03 -0.79
CA ARG A 44 7.72 11.75 -0.79
C ARG A 44 7.33 10.86 0.38
N ILE A 45 7.12 11.43 1.56
CA ILE A 45 6.70 10.71 2.77
C ILE A 45 5.28 10.16 2.57
N ASP A 46 4.34 11.02 2.20
CA ASP A 46 2.94 10.65 2.06
C ASP A 46 2.73 9.65 0.92
N LEU A 47 3.38 9.87 -0.22
CA LEU A 47 3.36 8.90 -1.32
C LEU A 47 4.06 7.60 -0.93
N GLY A 48 5.12 7.67 -0.11
CA GLY A 48 5.80 6.51 0.46
C GLY A 48 4.86 5.63 1.28
N HIS A 49 3.98 6.24 2.09
CA HIS A 49 2.94 5.50 2.82
C HIS A 49 1.98 4.77 1.88
N VAL A 50 1.47 5.45 0.84
CA VAL A 50 0.60 4.82 -0.17
C VAL A 50 1.28 3.61 -0.80
N TYR A 51 2.54 3.74 -1.23
CA TYR A 51 3.29 2.64 -1.82
C TYR A 51 3.52 1.47 -0.87
N ALA A 52 3.82 1.74 0.40
CA ALA A 52 4.03 0.71 1.40
C ALA A 52 2.79 -0.17 1.56
N HIS A 53 1.60 0.44 1.69
CA HIS A 53 0.33 -0.29 1.78
C HIS A 53 0.03 -1.10 0.51
N LEU A 54 0.23 -0.49 -0.67
CA LEU A 54 0.03 -1.19 -1.95
C LEU A 54 0.96 -2.39 -2.13
N ASN A 55 2.23 -2.27 -1.71
CA ASN A 55 3.19 -3.38 -1.80
C ASN A 55 2.84 -4.50 -0.81
N ARG A 56 2.41 -4.17 0.41
CA ARG A 56 1.91 -5.18 1.35
C ARG A 56 0.68 -5.90 0.80
N ALA A 57 -0.26 -5.18 0.20
CA ALA A 57 -1.40 -5.78 -0.48
C ALA A 57 -0.98 -6.70 -1.65
N TRP A 58 -0.04 -6.25 -2.49
CA TRP A 58 0.51 -7.02 -3.61
C TRP A 58 1.12 -8.33 -3.13
N ARG A 59 2.05 -8.27 -2.18
CA ARG A 59 2.75 -9.44 -1.66
C ARG A 59 1.79 -10.43 -1.00
N ARG A 60 0.81 -9.95 -0.22
CA ARG A 60 -0.29 -10.78 0.33
C ARG A 60 -1.10 -11.48 -0.76
N SER A 61 -1.35 -10.80 -1.88
CA SER A 61 -2.11 -11.36 -3.02
C SER A 61 -1.35 -12.46 -3.78
N ALA A 62 -0.02 -12.37 -3.79
CA ALA A 62 0.88 -13.26 -4.52
C ALA A 62 1.27 -14.52 -3.71
N LYS A 63 1.43 -14.41 -2.38
CA LYS A 63 1.63 -15.50 -1.41
C LYS A 63 1.12 -15.08 -0.02
N ALA A 64 0.82 -16.04 0.86
CA ALA A 64 0.74 -15.74 2.29
C ALA A 64 2.13 -15.24 2.72
N VAL A 65 2.29 -13.94 2.82
CA VAL A 65 3.50 -13.32 3.37
C VAL A 65 3.60 -13.86 4.79
N ALA A 66 4.72 -14.48 5.12
CA ALA A 66 4.97 -14.88 6.49
C ALA A 66 4.97 -13.60 7.35
N ASP A 67 4.36 -13.63 8.53
CA ASP A 67 4.12 -12.46 9.39
C ASP A 67 5.41 -11.67 9.75
N ASP A 68 6.56 -12.23 9.46
CA ASP A 68 7.91 -11.83 9.87
C ASP A 68 8.67 -10.94 8.86
N ASP A 69 8.04 -10.43 7.80
CA ASP A 69 8.73 -9.56 6.83
C ASP A 69 8.02 -8.22 6.50
N TRP A 70 7.51 -7.55 7.54
CA TRP A 70 6.78 -6.27 7.42
C TRP A 70 7.60 -5.14 6.79
N GLU A 71 8.88 -5.05 7.10
CA GLU A 71 9.76 -3.99 6.60
C GLU A 71 10.00 -4.16 5.09
N LEU A 72 10.30 -5.38 4.66
CA LEU A 72 10.52 -5.72 3.25
C LEU A 72 9.21 -5.61 2.45
N ALA A 73 8.08 -5.96 3.06
CA ALA A 73 6.77 -5.76 2.45
C ALA A 73 6.34 -4.29 2.36
N SER A 74 7.00 -3.38 3.08
CA SER A 74 6.73 -1.93 3.02
C SER A 74 7.67 -1.16 2.09
N GLN A 75 8.71 -1.81 1.55
CA GLN A 75 9.62 -1.21 0.57
C GLN A 75 8.97 -1.10 -0.81
N PHE A 76 9.57 -0.34 -1.71
CA PHE A 76 9.15 -0.33 -3.11
C PHE A 76 9.21 -1.75 -3.71
N PRO A 77 8.23 -2.14 -4.53
CA PRO A 77 8.23 -3.44 -5.18
C PRO A 77 9.45 -3.59 -6.10
N ASP A 78 10.15 -4.70 -5.95
CA ASP A 78 11.30 -5.12 -6.76
C ASP A 78 10.98 -6.31 -7.67
N ASP A 79 9.76 -6.85 -7.54
CA ASP A 79 9.27 -8.06 -8.19
C ASP A 79 8.20 -7.80 -9.28
N LEU A 80 7.88 -6.52 -9.52
CA LEU A 80 6.90 -6.11 -10.53
C LEU A 80 7.57 -5.87 -11.89
N SER A 81 7.04 -6.53 -12.92
CA SER A 81 7.32 -6.18 -14.32
C SER A 81 6.27 -5.17 -14.82
N PRO A 82 6.64 -4.18 -15.64
CA PRO A 82 5.67 -3.28 -16.25
C PRO A 82 4.59 -4.05 -17.00
N ILE A 83 3.32 -3.75 -16.72
CA ILE A 83 2.19 -4.25 -17.50
C ILE A 83 1.90 -3.19 -18.56
N GLY A 84 2.10 -3.54 -19.83
CA GLY A 84 1.86 -2.70 -21.00
C GLY A 84 0.64 -3.15 -21.79
#